data_AF-A0A5B9DB33-F1
#
_entry.id   AF-A0A5B9DB33-F1
#
_cell.length_a   1.000
_cell.length_b   1.000
_cell.length_c   1.000
_cell.angle_alpha   90.00
_cell.angle_beta   90.00
_cell.angle_gamma   90.00
#
_symmetry.space_group_name_H-M   'P 1'
#
loop_
_entity.id
_entity.type
_entity.pdbx_description
1 polymer ?
#
loop_
_entity_poly.entity_id
_entity_poly.type
_entity_poly.pdbx_seq_one_letter_code
_entity_poly.pdbx_strand_id
1 'polypeptide(L)'
;MKLVKEPNSIIKLLNSSNEDEKTLGYKSFLSRTHWFSAQTPEALKIFACNQLNVNPRYVLATGFKKIEPAFLYASQDSLENKKLKMVSAAYDYVKSINEEIPPIIVWNFFDSQKIRFIVHDGHHRAFFAYRYHRKVKAVILEPLGNYHQMEEKFNYAFQIQKRVIDLPVTRQKADMVN
;
A
#
# COMPACT_ATOMS: atom_id res chain seq x y z
N MET A 1 -21.75 -12.21 -6.40
CA MET A 1 -21.19 -11.12 -7.22
C MET A 1 -19.70 -11.37 -7.42
N LYS A 2 -19.21 -11.43 -8.67
CA LYS A 2 -17.79 -11.72 -8.95
C LYS A 2 -16.97 -10.43 -8.86
N LEU A 3 -15.89 -10.43 -8.08
CA LEU A 3 -15.01 -9.27 -7.94
C LEU A 3 -14.17 -9.06 -9.20
N VAL A 4 -13.96 -7.80 -9.56
CA VAL A 4 -13.19 -7.40 -10.73
C VAL A 4 -11.74 -7.17 -10.31
N LYS A 5 -10.78 -7.72 -11.07
CA LYS A 5 -9.36 -7.54 -10.77
C LYS A 5 -8.71 -6.41 -11.55
N GLU A 6 -9.10 -6.17 -12.80
CA GLU A 6 -8.40 -5.20 -13.66
C GLU A 6 -8.56 -3.73 -13.18
N PRO A 7 -7.46 -2.95 -13.03
CA PRO A 7 -7.54 -1.58 -12.52
C PRO A 7 -8.48 -0.66 -13.32
N ASN A 8 -8.46 -0.74 -14.65
CA ASN A 8 -9.32 0.08 -15.50
C ASN A 8 -10.80 -0.23 -15.30
N SER A 9 -11.14 -1.50 -15.11
CA SER A 9 -12.50 -1.93 -14.85
C SER A 9 -12.97 -1.49 -13.47
N ILE A 10 -12.08 -1.54 -12.47
CA ILE A 10 -12.35 -1.00 -11.12
C ILE A 10 -12.59 0.52 -11.19
N ILE A 11 -11.76 1.27 -11.94
CA ILE A 11 -11.94 2.72 -12.16
C ILE A 11 -13.30 3.00 -12.80
N LYS A 12 -13.69 2.25 -13.84
CA LYS A 12 -14.98 2.43 -14.52
C LYS A 12 -16.14 2.25 -13.55
N LEU A 13 -16.09 1.22 -12.70
CA LEU A 13 -17.10 0.96 -11.69
C LEU A 13 -17.18 2.08 -10.64
N LEU A 14 -16.03 2.54 -10.13
CA LEU A 14 -15.95 3.63 -9.15
C LEU A 14 -16.47 4.97 -9.67
N ASN A 15 -16.36 5.20 -10.98
CA ASN A 15 -16.84 6.42 -11.64
C ASN A 15 -18.25 6.29 -12.23
N SER A 16 -18.94 5.17 -12.00
CA SER A 16 -20.30 4.96 -12.50
C SER A 16 -21.29 5.95 -11.87
N SER A 17 -22.41 6.22 -12.55
CA SER A 17 -23.55 6.90 -11.94
C SER A 17 -24.40 5.98 -11.07
N ASN A 18 -24.22 4.66 -11.19
CA ASN A 18 -24.95 3.66 -10.41
C ASN A 18 -24.20 3.35 -9.09
N GLU A 19 -24.87 3.55 -7.95
CA GLU A 19 -24.28 3.32 -6.61
C GLU A 19 -23.91 1.85 -6.33
N ASP A 20 -24.64 0.88 -6.91
CA ASP A 20 -24.29 -0.54 -6.77
C ASP A 20 -22.99 -0.87 -7.52
N GLU A 21 -22.78 -0.24 -8.67
CA GLU A 21 -21.54 -0.36 -9.43
C GLU A 21 -20.37 0.29 -8.70
N LYS A 22 -20.56 1.46 -8.10
CA LYS A 22 -19.53 2.10 -7.26
C LYS A 22 -19.17 1.22 -6.07
N THR A 23 -20.17 0.66 -5.39
CA THR A 23 -19.98 -0.27 -4.27
C THR A 23 -19.20 -1.51 -4.70
N LEU A 24 -19.51 -2.09 -5.86
CA LEU A 24 -18.74 -3.20 -6.44
C LEU A 24 -17.31 -2.78 -6.78
N GLY A 25 -17.13 -1.59 -7.36
CA GLY A 25 -15.85 -0.99 -7.68
C GLY A 25 -14.98 -0.86 -6.43
N TYR A 26 -15.55 -0.35 -5.34
CA TYR A 26 -14.83 -0.21 -4.07
C TYR A 26 -14.51 -1.56 -3.42
N LYS A 27 -15.46 -2.50 -3.37
CA LYS A 27 -15.17 -3.87 -2.89
C LYS A 27 -14.06 -4.54 -3.71
N SER A 28 -14.05 -4.31 -5.03
CA SER A 28 -13.01 -4.79 -5.94
C SER A 28 -11.66 -4.12 -5.67
N PHE A 29 -11.64 -2.80 -5.44
CA PHE A 29 -10.45 -2.08 -4.99
C PHE A 29 -9.91 -2.62 -3.66
N LEU A 30 -10.77 -2.80 -2.66
CA LEU A 30 -10.41 -3.38 -1.37
C LEU A 30 -9.77 -4.75 -1.54
N SER A 31 -10.34 -5.62 -2.40
CA SER A 31 -9.79 -6.95 -2.66
C SER A 31 -8.38 -6.97 -3.24
N ARG A 32 -7.91 -5.83 -3.78
CA ARG A 32 -6.53 -5.61 -4.22
C ARG A 32 -5.61 -5.06 -3.14
N THR A 33 -6.14 -4.85 -1.94
CA THR A 33 -5.40 -4.46 -0.74
C THR A 33 -5.53 -5.57 0.30
N HIS A 34 -4.55 -5.69 1.19
CA HIS A 34 -4.64 -6.67 2.26
C HIS A 34 -5.68 -6.31 3.33
N TRP A 35 -6.21 -5.09 3.28
CA TRP A 35 -7.29 -4.62 4.14
C TRP A 35 -8.58 -5.42 3.98
N PHE A 36 -8.86 -5.97 2.79
CA PHE A 36 -10.10 -6.74 2.57
C PHE A 36 -10.21 -7.96 3.47
N SER A 37 -9.09 -8.65 3.73
CA SER A 37 -9.03 -9.86 4.56
C SER A 37 -8.46 -9.61 5.96
N ALA A 38 -7.89 -8.42 6.22
CA ALA A 38 -7.21 -8.10 7.47
C ALA A 38 -7.45 -6.64 7.86
N GLN A 39 -8.47 -6.42 8.69
CA GLN A 39 -8.93 -5.07 9.10
C GLN A 39 -8.36 -4.62 10.46
N THR A 40 -7.44 -5.38 11.04
CA THR A 40 -6.79 -5.04 12.32
C THR A 40 -5.27 -4.97 12.14
N PRO A 41 -4.55 -4.19 12.96
CA PRO A 41 -3.09 -4.16 12.94
C PRO A 41 -2.46 -5.55 13.07
N GLU A 42 -3.02 -6.39 13.94
CA GLU A 42 -2.55 -7.75 14.17
C GLU A 42 -2.77 -8.67 12.96
N ALA A 43 -3.92 -8.57 12.29
CA ALA A 43 -4.18 -9.34 11.07
C ALA A 43 -3.25 -8.93 9.92
N LEU A 44 -2.99 -7.61 9.77
CA LEU A 44 -2.04 -7.11 8.77
C LEU A 44 -0.60 -7.54 9.08
N LYS A 45 -0.23 -7.60 10.36
CA LYS A 45 1.05 -8.16 10.80
C LYS A 45 1.18 -9.63 10.40
N ILE A 46 0.20 -10.47 10.76
CA ILE A 46 0.20 -11.91 10.43
C ILE A 46 0.35 -12.08 8.92
N PHE A 47 -0.41 -11.31 8.14
CA PHE A 47 -0.32 -11.31 6.70
C PHE A 47 1.10 -11.00 6.19
N ALA A 48 1.69 -9.88 6.63
CA ALA A 48 3.01 -9.46 6.18
C ALA A 48 4.11 -10.44 6.61
N CYS A 49 4.02 -10.96 7.83
CA CYS A 49 4.92 -11.98 8.36
C CYS A 49 4.85 -13.27 7.53
N ASN A 50 3.65 -13.73 7.17
CA ASN A 50 3.46 -14.92 6.34
C ASN A 50 4.09 -14.76 4.95
N GLN A 51 3.98 -13.58 4.33
CA GLN A 51 4.59 -13.33 3.02
C GLN A 51 6.13 -13.39 3.05
N LEU A 52 6.74 -13.07 4.18
CA LEU A 52 8.19 -13.05 4.35
C LEU A 52 8.75 -14.30 5.05
N ASN A 53 7.87 -15.24 5.39
CA ASN A 53 8.17 -16.42 6.21
C ASN A 53 8.84 -16.04 7.55
N VAL A 54 8.22 -15.09 8.26
CA VAL A 54 8.66 -14.59 9.57
C VAL A 54 7.65 -15.01 10.62
N ASN A 55 8.10 -15.37 11.82
CA ASN A 55 7.19 -15.70 12.91
C ASN A 55 6.56 -14.41 13.50
N PRO A 56 5.22 -14.24 13.46
CA PRO A 56 4.56 -13.03 13.95
C PRO A 56 4.76 -12.74 15.44
N ARG A 57 5.20 -13.71 16.24
CA ARG A 57 5.53 -13.53 17.67
C ARG A 57 6.75 -12.64 17.88
N TYR A 58 7.65 -12.56 16.90
CA TYR A 58 8.83 -11.70 16.93
C TYR A 58 8.61 -10.38 16.20
N VAL A 59 7.36 -9.95 16.05
CA VAL A 59 7.01 -8.68 15.41
C VAL A 59 5.91 -8.01 16.23
N LEU A 60 6.09 -6.72 16.52
CA LEU A 60 5.06 -5.86 17.10
C LEU A 60 4.31 -5.13 15.99
N ALA A 61 3.01 -4.92 16.18
CA ALA A 61 2.21 -4.01 15.36
C ALA A 61 1.82 -2.80 16.22
N THR A 62 2.41 -1.63 15.98
CA THR A 62 2.21 -0.44 16.86
C THR A 62 0.91 0.33 16.61
N GLY A 63 -0.16 -0.37 16.20
CA GLY A 63 -1.45 0.20 15.86
C GLY A 63 -1.45 1.00 14.55
N PHE A 64 -2.55 1.71 14.27
CA PHE A 64 -2.61 2.61 13.11
C PHE A 64 -2.04 3.97 13.44
N LYS A 65 -1.11 4.45 12.61
CA LYS A 65 -0.48 5.77 12.73
C LYS A 65 -0.61 6.54 11.42
N LYS A 66 -0.66 7.87 11.50
CA LYS A 66 -0.58 8.77 10.34
C LYS A 66 0.88 9.16 10.12
N ILE A 67 1.45 8.74 8.99
CA ILE A 67 2.86 8.96 8.65
C ILE A 67 2.98 9.88 7.44
N GLU A 68 4.01 10.71 7.45
CA GLU A 68 4.39 11.54 6.32
C GLU A 68 4.98 10.67 5.20
N PRO A 69 4.39 10.62 3.99
CA PRO A 69 4.89 9.79 2.90
C PRO A 69 6.34 10.05 2.50
N ALA A 70 6.86 11.25 2.77
CA ALA A 70 8.25 11.60 2.46
C ALA A 70 9.29 10.78 3.25
N PHE A 71 8.91 10.11 4.34
CA PHE A 71 9.80 9.24 5.12
C PHE A 71 9.74 7.78 4.70
N LEU A 72 8.88 7.43 3.74
CA LEU A 72 8.62 6.05 3.36
C LEU A 72 9.54 5.60 2.23
N TYR A 73 10.34 4.58 2.51
CA TYR A 73 11.17 3.88 1.55
C TYR A 73 10.38 2.81 0.80
N ALA A 74 10.73 2.64 -0.46
CA ALA A 74 10.11 1.66 -1.32
C ALA A 74 10.67 0.26 -1.09
N SER A 75 9.90 -0.73 -1.52
CA SER A 75 10.32 -2.14 -1.67
C SER A 75 10.03 -2.67 -3.07
N GLN A 76 9.73 -1.76 -4.01
CA GLN A 76 9.50 -2.01 -5.43
C GLN A 76 10.14 -0.87 -6.25
N ASP A 77 10.43 -1.12 -7.52
CA ASP A 77 11.20 -0.22 -8.38
C ASP A 77 10.39 0.90 -9.05
N SER A 78 9.07 0.75 -9.14
CA SER A 78 8.23 1.60 -9.97
C SER A 78 6.77 1.60 -9.51
N LEU A 79 5.99 2.54 -10.05
CA LEU A 79 4.57 2.67 -9.80
C LEU A 79 3.80 2.63 -11.12
N GLU A 80 2.90 1.66 -11.27
CA GLU A 80 1.99 1.63 -12.42
C GLU A 80 0.97 2.79 -12.38
N ASN A 81 0.92 3.59 -13.45
CA ASN A 81 0.00 4.74 -13.56
C ASN A 81 -1.48 4.35 -13.41
N LYS A 82 -1.88 3.18 -13.94
CA LYS A 82 -3.27 2.69 -13.85
C LYS A 82 -3.68 2.44 -12.38
N LYS A 83 -2.76 1.92 -11.56
CA LYS A 83 -3.01 1.73 -10.12
C LYS A 83 -3.10 3.06 -9.37
N LEU A 84 -2.33 4.09 -9.77
CA LEU A 84 -2.48 5.44 -9.22
C LEU A 84 -3.86 6.04 -9.52
N LYS A 85 -4.31 5.93 -10.77
CA LYS A 85 -5.66 6.37 -11.17
C LYS A 85 -6.76 5.62 -10.40
N MET A 86 -6.57 4.32 -10.18
CA MET A 86 -7.47 3.50 -9.37
C MET A 86 -7.53 3.96 -7.91
N VAL A 87 -6.39 4.28 -7.30
CA VAL A 87 -6.35 4.86 -5.94
C VAL A 87 -7.07 6.21 -5.90
N SER A 88 -6.90 7.05 -6.91
CA SER A 88 -7.61 8.34 -7.00
C SER A 88 -9.12 8.15 -7.08
N ALA A 89 -9.61 7.26 -7.95
CA ALA A 89 -11.04 6.98 -8.05
C ALA A 89 -11.60 6.40 -6.74
N ALA A 90 -10.83 5.52 -6.08
CA ALA A 90 -11.23 4.97 -4.78
C ALA A 90 -11.27 6.05 -3.70
N TYR A 91 -10.34 7.01 -3.73
CA TYR A 91 -10.32 8.15 -2.81
C TYR A 91 -11.58 9.01 -2.95
N ASP A 92 -11.97 9.34 -4.17
CA ASP A 92 -13.15 10.16 -4.44
C ASP A 92 -14.43 9.48 -3.92
N TYR A 93 -14.54 8.16 -4.11
CA TYR A 93 -15.64 7.36 -3.57
C TYR A 93 -15.65 7.31 -2.02
N VAL A 94 -14.52 7.00 -1.37
CA VAL A 94 -14.52 6.93 0.11
C VAL A 94 -14.79 8.29 0.74
N LYS A 95 -14.35 9.38 0.10
CA LYS A 95 -14.67 10.74 0.52
C LYS A 95 -16.18 11.01 0.46
N SER A 96 -16.89 10.53 -0.56
CA SER A 96 -18.35 10.74 -0.67
C SER A 96 -19.15 9.99 0.39
N ILE A 97 -18.61 8.90 0.95
CA ILE A 97 -19.24 8.13 2.03
C ILE A 97 -18.61 8.37 3.41
N ASN A 98 -17.76 9.40 3.54
CA ASN A 98 -17.07 9.77 4.78
C ASN A 98 -16.21 8.63 5.40
N GLU A 99 -15.59 7.82 4.54
CA GLU A 99 -14.63 6.78 4.92
C GLU A 99 -13.17 7.20 4.62
N GLU A 100 -12.20 6.46 5.18
CA GLU A 100 -10.78 6.64 4.92
C GLU A 100 -10.27 5.60 3.90
N ILE A 101 -9.23 5.97 3.12
CA ILE A 101 -8.49 5.00 2.31
C ILE A 101 -7.90 3.91 3.24
N PRO A 102 -7.91 2.63 2.83
CA PRO A 102 -7.28 1.54 3.56
C PRO A 102 -5.82 1.81 3.94
N PRO A 103 -5.38 1.42 5.15
CA PRO A 103 -4.03 1.68 5.63
C PRO A 103 -2.97 0.91 4.84
N ILE A 104 -1.77 1.46 4.77
CA ILE A 104 -0.57 0.80 4.23
C ILE A 104 0.11 -0.05 5.31
N ILE A 105 0.98 -0.97 4.90
CA ILE A 105 1.82 -1.76 5.81
C ILE A 105 3.26 -1.27 5.69
N VAL A 106 3.89 -0.96 6.82
CA VAL A 106 5.26 -0.42 6.86
C VAL A 106 6.07 -1.16 7.91
N TRP A 107 7.29 -1.57 7.57
CA TRP A 107 8.28 -2.08 8.51
C TRP A 107 9.16 -0.96 9.04
N ASN A 108 9.40 -0.94 10.35
CA ASN A 108 10.26 0.00 11.04
C ASN A 108 11.54 -0.71 11.51
N PHE A 109 12.62 -0.49 10.77
CA PHE A 109 13.97 -0.95 11.07
C PHE A 109 14.72 0.13 11.85
N PHE A 110 14.31 0.41 13.09
CA PHE A 110 14.85 1.55 13.83
C PHE A 110 16.37 1.46 14.08
N ASP A 111 16.93 0.25 14.12
CA ASP A 111 18.37 -0.01 14.26
C ASP A 111 19.16 0.19 12.95
N SER A 112 18.48 0.30 11.81
CA SER A 112 19.13 0.54 10.52
C SER A 112 19.41 2.02 10.33
N GLN A 113 20.69 2.40 10.22
CA GLN A 113 21.09 3.78 9.93
C GLN A 113 20.82 4.21 8.48
N LYS A 114 20.54 3.24 7.58
CA LYS A 114 20.34 3.50 6.15
C LYS A 114 18.87 3.76 5.82
N ILE A 115 18.00 2.82 6.18
CA ILE A 115 16.59 2.82 5.79
C ILE A 115 15.74 2.37 6.96
N ARG A 116 14.84 3.25 7.43
CA ARG A 116 14.01 2.98 8.60
C ARG A 116 12.61 2.47 8.26
N PHE A 117 11.83 3.24 7.48
CA PHE A 117 10.42 2.93 7.23
C PHE A 117 10.21 2.39 5.82
N ILE A 118 10.13 1.07 5.67
CA ILE A 118 9.97 0.40 4.36
C ILE A 118 8.52 0.03 4.14
N VAL A 119 7.92 0.47 3.04
CA VAL A 119 6.56 0.08 2.65
C VAL A 119 6.56 -1.38 2.19
N HIS A 120 5.76 -2.21 2.85
CA HIS A 120 5.50 -3.60 2.47
C HIS A 120 4.35 -3.69 1.47
N ASP A 121 3.25 -2.99 1.76
CA ASP A 121 2.06 -2.90 0.91
C ASP A 121 1.55 -1.46 0.90
N GLY A 122 1.10 -1.01 -0.27
CA GLY A 122 0.44 0.27 -0.44
C GLY A 122 1.31 1.41 -0.98
N HIS A 123 2.36 1.13 -1.76
CA HIS A 123 3.22 2.16 -2.38
C HIS A 123 2.41 3.19 -3.19
N HIS A 124 1.43 2.74 -3.99
CA HIS A 124 0.53 3.64 -4.73
C HIS A 124 -0.31 4.54 -3.82
N ARG A 125 -0.75 4.05 -2.66
CA ARG A 125 -1.51 4.82 -1.67
C ARG A 125 -0.62 5.83 -0.94
N ALA A 126 0.61 5.45 -0.59
CA ALA A 126 1.61 6.36 -0.02
C ALA A 126 1.97 7.48 -1.01
N PHE A 127 2.24 7.13 -2.27
CA PHE A 127 2.54 8.10 -3.32
C PHE A 127 1.34 9.04 -3.60
N PHE A 128 0.12 8.49 -3.63
CA PHE A 128 -1.09 9.29 -3.73
C PHE A 128 -1.20 10.28 -2.56
N ALA A 129 -1.03 9.82 -1.32
CA ALA A 129 -1.10 10.70 -0.14
C ALA A 129 -0.09 11.86 -0.21
N TYR A 130 1.14 11.59 -0.70
CA TYR A 130 2.14 12.63 -0.94
C TYR A 130 1.64 13.72 -1.91
N ARG A 131 1.13 13.30 -3.09
CA ARG A 131 0.64 14.22 -4.12
C ARG A 131 -0.51 15.12 -3.64
N TYR A 132 -1.28 14.65 -2.66
CA TYR A 132 -2.42 15.38 -2.11
C TYR A 132 -2.10 16.08 -0.79
N HIS A 133 -0.81 16.17 -0.41
CA HIS A 133 -0.33 16.79 0.84
C HIS A 133 -1.01 16.23 2.09
N ARG A 134 -1.16 14.90 2.14
CA ARG A 134 -1.79 14.18 3.25
C ARG A 134 -0.85 13.17 3.87
N LYS A 135 -1.00 13.00 5.19
CA LYS A 135 -0.43 11.84 5.89
C LYS A 135 -1.18 10.58 5.51
N VAL A 136 -0.46 9.48 5.34
CA VAL A 136 -1.03 8.17 5.04
C VAL A 136 -1.23 7.38 6.33
N LYS A 137 -2.37 6.71 6.46
CA LYS A 137 -2.63 5.77 7.57
C LYS A 137 -1.81 4.51 7.33
N ALA A 138 -1.06 4.07 8.32
CA ALA A 138 -0.17 2.91 8.23
C ALA A 138 -0.28 2.05 9.49
N VAL A 139 -0.17 0.74 9.33
CA VAL A 139 0.28 -0.14 10.42
C VAL A 139 1.80 -0.22 10.38
N ILE A 140 2.44 -0.05 11.53
CA ILE A 140 3.89 -0.12 11.67
C ILE A 140 4.28 -1.43 12.32
N LEU A 141 5.11 -2.20 11.62
CA LEU A 141 5.62 -3.50 12.01
C LEU A 141 7.06 -3.35 12.51
N GLU A 142 7.33 -3.79 13.73
CA GLU A 142 8.62 -3.66 14.40
C GLU A 142 9.15 -5.05 14.77
N PRO A 143 10.25 -5.50 14.15
CA PRO A 143 10.91 -6.74 14.55
C PRO A 143 11.39 -6.68 16.00
N LEU A 144 11.16 -7.74 16.77
CA LEU A 144 11.68 -7.94 18.12
C LEU A 144 13.06 -8.62 18.01
N GLY A 145 14.09 -7.85 17.69
CA GLY A 145 15.44 -8.34 17.46
C GLY A 145 15.62 -9.01 16.08
N ASN A 146 16.82 -9.53 15.82
CA ASN A 146 17.21 -10.17 14.55
C ASN A 146 17.03 -9.28 13.30
N TYR A 147 17.31 -7.99 13.43
CA TYR A 147 17.19 -7.02 12.33
C TYR A 147 17.95 -7.44 11.09
N HIS A 148 19.16 -7.98 11.23
CA HIS A 148 19.94 -8.44 10.09
C HIS A 148 19.18 -9.46 9.23
N GLN A 149 18.53 -10.46 9.86
CA GLN A 149 17.72 -11.44 9.15
C GLN A 149 16.50 -10.80 8.48
N MET A 150 15.88 -9.80 9.13
CA MET A 150 14.78 -9.07 8.54
C MET A 150 15.22 -8.17 7.38
N GLU A 151 16.39 -7.56 7.46
CA GLU A 151 16.98 -6.80 6.36
C GLU A 151 17.25 -7.70 5.16
N GLU A 152 17.70 -8.94 5.37
CA GLU A 152 17.85 -9.94 4.29
C GLU A 152 16.50 -10.22 3.58
N LYS A 153 15.39 -10.31 4.32
CA LYS A 153 14.04 -10.45 3.73
C LYS A 153 13.61 -9.24 2.91
N PHE A 154 14.19 -8.08 3.21
CA PHE A 154 13.94 -6.81 2.53
C PHE A 154 15.11 -6.38 1.64
N ASN A 155 16.02 -7.28 1.29
CA ASN A 155 17.26 -6.96 0.57
C ASN A 155 17.03 -6.06 -0.66
N TYR A 156 15.94 -6.28 -1.39
CA TYR A 156 15.58 -5.49 -2.55
C TYR A 156 15.26 -4.03 -2.22
N ALA A 157 14.55 -3.78 -1.11
CA ALA A 157 14.32 -2.42 -0.61
C ALA A 157 15.65 -1.71 -0.27
N PHE A 158 16.60 -2.44 0.30
CA PHE A 158 17.96 -1.95 0.57
C PHE A 158 18.84 -1.79 -0.67
N GLN A 159 18.50 -2.43 -1.79
CA GLN A 159 19.18 -2.24 -3.07
C GLN A 159 18.67 -1.00 -3.81
N ILE A 160 17.35 -0.78 -3.85
CA ILE A 160 16.78 0.36 -4.58
C ILE A 160 17.07 1.69 -3.89
N GLN A 161 17.12 1.72 -2.55
CA GLN A 161 17.43 2.90 -1.72
C GLN A 161 16.67 4.18 -2.11
N LYS A 162 15.42 4.01 -2.58
CA LYS A 162 14.55 5.11 -3.02
C LYS A 162 13.37 5.26 -2.10
N ARG A 163 12.93 6.50 -1.91
CA ARG A 163 11.65 6.78 -1.28
C ARG A 163 10.53 6.45 -2.26
N VAL A 164 9.37 6.10 -1.73
CA VAL A 164 8.18 5.82 -2.55
C VAL A 164 7.84 7.00 -3.46
N ILE A 165 8.02 8.23 -2.97
CA ILE A 165 7.75 9.47 -3.71
C ILE A 165 8.69 9.69 -4.90
N ASP A 166 9.86 9.05 -4.90
CA ASP A 166 10.89 9.20 -5.93
C ASP A 166 10.82 8.07 -6.98
N LEU A 167 9.85 7.15 -6.87
CA LEU A 167 9.73 6.04 -7.80
C LEU A 167 9.23 6.52 -9.19
N PRO A 168 9.77 5.98 -10.29
CA PRO A 168 9.26 6.24 -11.62
C PRO A 168 7.83 5.73 -11.78
N VAL A 169 6.98 6.54 -12.41
CA VAL A 169 5.61 6.15 -12.75
C VAL A 169 5.57 5.59 -14.17
N THR A 170 5.38 4.29 -14.31
CA THR A 170 5.36 3.60 -15.60
C THR A 170 3.99 3.69 -16.26
N ARG A 171 3.99 4.02 -17.55
CA ARG A 171 2.84 3.83 -18.47
C ARG A 171 3.07 2.48 -19.15
N GLN A 172 2.15 1.52 -19.02
CA GLN A 172 2.29 0.26 -19.77
C GLN A 172 2.24 0.52 -21.28
N LYS A 173 3.00 -0.25 -22.06
CA LYS A 173 3.09 -0.17 -23.54
C LYS A 173 1.74 -0.21 -24.29
N ALA A 174 0.66 -0.67 -23.66
CA ALA A 174 -0.68 -0.67 -24.27
C ALA A 174 -1.23 0.74 -24.55
N ASP A 175 -0.64 1.79 -23.98
CA ASP A 175 -1.00 3.19 -24.24
C ASP A 175 -0.14 3.84 -25.36
N MET A 176 0.73 3.07 -26.04
CA MET A 176 1.59 3.54 -27.14
C MET A 176 1.19 3.01 -28.52
N VAL A 177 -0.02 2.44 -28.63
CA VAL A 177 -0.65 2.09 -29.92
C VAL A 177 -1.91 2.92 -30.03
N ASN A 178 -1.74 4.16 -30.49
CA ASN A 178 -2.74 4.99 -31.16
C ASN A 178 -2.00 5.78 -32.23
#